data_AF-A0A661IXR2-F1
#
_entry.id   AF-A0A661IXR2-F1
#
_cell.length_a   1.000
_cell.length_b   1.000
_cell.length_c   1.000
_cell.angle_alpha   90.00
_cell.angle_beta   90.00
_cell.angle_gamma   90.00
#
_symmetry.space_group_name_H-M   'P 1'
#
loop_
_entity.id
_entity.type
_entity.pdbx_description
1 polymer ?
#
loop_
_entity_poly.entity_id
_entity_poly.type
_entity_poly.pdbx_seq_one_letter_code
_entity_poly.pdbx_strand_id
1 'polypeptide(L)'
;MFGRLFGRFHKEAKEGEHTEVMEEVRGQGEDLHGLGILSECIGRIAEGELPEGLPEGIPEDLQRLARSVEGLIGRLRDFQQEFERVVVTLTVKKKFTSMKEDQFKGFWGDFARYVNQILGGIQGFVKEVREWLSRVGQGDLTVRMPPDNALRKAFDRVVEDLNQLLVQIHTAVDQVNIGASQVASAAQSLAQGAAQQASTVQEISGSASEIEVQAKQNAEKAVHANRLAQAAREAAQDGQKEMAEMVKAMGEIEASSTNISKIIKVIDDIAFQTNLLALNAAIEAARAGKHGKGFAVVAEEVRNLAGRSAQAARETAELIEGAVAKARHGVEIAQRAQESFNRIAESVEQVTELMAEIAAASNEQAQGVMHINSVLQQIDQIVQQTAATAEENASSAEELSAQVAHIRELLKRFKLEGVEAQ
;
A
#
# COMPACT_ATOMS: atom_id res chain seq x y z
N MET A 1 58.79 33.96 -93.87
CA MET A 1 60.22 34.07 -94.23
C MET A 1 60.43 33.52 -95.65
N PHE A 2 59.72 34.07 -96.66
CA PHE A 2 59.56 33.47 -98.00
C PHE A 2 59.93 34.41 -99.17
N GLY A 3 60.50 35.59 -98.91
CA GLY A 3 60.70 36.65 -99.92
C GLY A 3 62.09 36.77 -100.56
N ARG A 4 63.00 35.78 -100.48
CA ARG A 4 64.39 35.95 -100.98
C ARG A 4 64.97 34.83 -101.86
N LEU A 5 64.21 33.79 -102.21
CA LEU A 5 64.74 32.67 -103.01
C LEU A 5 64.32 32.66 -104.50
N PHE A 6 63.43 33.58 -104.94
CA PHE A 6 62.89 33.61 -106.31
C PHE A 6 63.66 34.51 -107.31
N GLY A 7 64.86 35.00 -106.97
CA GLY A 7 65.56 36.04 -107.74
C GLY A 7 66.57 35.59 -108.81
N ARG A 8 66.74 34.29 -109.11
CA ARG A 8 67.71 33.81 -110.12
C ARG A 8 67.21 32.60 -110.92
N PHE A 9 66.12 32.78 -111.66
CA PHE A 9 65.79 31.94 -112.81
C PHE A 9 65.18 32.83 -113.89
N HIS A 10 66.03 33.63 -114.55
CA HIS A 10 65.61 34.49 -115.66
C HIS A 10 66.70 34.60 -116.73
N LYS A 11 66.84 33.54 -117.52
CA LYS A 11 67.11 33.57 -118.97
C LYS A 11 67.14 32.14 -119.49
N GLU A 12 66.32 31.90 -120.52
CA GLU A 12 66.10 30.63 -121.26
C GLU A 12 65.10 29.64 -120.65
N ALA A 13 63.80 29.96 -120.77
CA ALA A 13 62.73 28.98 -120.93
C ALA A 13 61.53 29.64 -121.66
N LYS A 14 60.84 28.85 -122.48
CA LYS A 14 59.74 29.26 -123.38
C LYS A 14 58.45 29.59 -122.59
N GLU A 15 57.58 30.44 -123.16
CA GLU A 15 56.26 30.89 -122.64
C GLU A 15 55.18 29.79 -122.41
N GLY A 16 55.57 28.56 -122.01
CA GLY A 16 54.66 27.46 -121.66
C GLY A 16 54.86 26.87 -120.26
N GLU A 17 56.07 26.98 -119.66
CA GLU A 17 56.42 26.32 -118.38
C GLU A 17 56.07 27.14 -117.12
N HIS A 18 55.81 28.44 -117.24
CA HIS A 18 55.54 29.30 -116.07
C HIS A 18 54.14 29.10 -115.46
N THR A 19 53.16 28.64 -116.23
CA THR A 19 51.80 28.35 -115.74
C THR A 19 51.76 27.06 -114.93
N GLU A 20 52.51 26.03 -115.35
CA GLU A 20 52.56 24.71 -114.71
C GLU A 20 53.30 24.77 -113.37
N VAL A 21 54.43 25.50 -113.29
CA VAL A 21 55.18 25.70 -112.02
C VAL A 21 54.41 26.58 -111.04
N MET A 22 53.62 27.55 -111.49
CA MET A 22 52.79 28.39 -110.60
C MET A 22 51.54 27.65 -110.11
N GLU A 23 50.97 26.73 -110.89
CA GLU A 23 49.94 25.79 -110.40
C GLU A 23 50.51 24.78 -109.39
N GLU A 24 51.73 24.26 -109.62
CA GLU A 24 52.38 23.29 -108.72
C GLU A 24 52.81 23.93 -107.38
N VAL A 25 53.35 25.16 -107.40
CA VAL A 25 53.70 25.93 -106.19
C VAL A 25 52.45 26.41 -105.43
N ARG A 26 51.35 26.70 -106.15
CA ARG A 26 50.06 27.05 -105.53
C ARG A 26 49.40 25.82 -104.90
N GLY A 27 49.43 24.65 -105.56
CA GLY A 27 48.98 23.37 -105.00
C GLY A 27 49.74 22.98 -103.74
N GLN A 28 51.08 23.12 -103.73
CA GLN A 28 51.89 22.89 -102.52
C GLN A 28 51.58 23.88 -101.38
N GLY A 29 51.21 25.12 -101.69
CA GLY A 29 50.78 26.12 -100.70
C GLY A 29 49.41 25.82 -100.10
N GLU A 30 48.47 25.32 -100.90
CA GLU A 30 47.14 24.88 -100.48
C GLU A 30 47.25 23.60 -99.61
N ASP A 31 48.12 22.66 -99.94
CA ASP A 31 48.41 21.45 -99.14
C ASP A 31 49.04 21.77 -97.78
N LEU A 32 50.00 22.70 -97.72
CA LEU A 32 50.61 23.13 -96.46
C LEU A 32 49.58 23.84 -95.54
N HIS A 33 48.62 24.56 -96.13
CA HIS A 33 47.52 25.16 -95.38
C HIS A 33 46.55 24.09 -94.85
N GLY A 34 46.17 23.10 -95.68
CA GLY A 34 45.34 21.97 -95.28
C GLY A 34 45.95 21.09 -94.19
N LEU A 35 47.27 20.86 -94.23
CA LEU A 35 48.01 20.18 -93.16
C LEU A 35 48.05 21.00 -91.87
N GLY A 36 48.14 22.34 -91.97
CA GLY A 36 48.03 23.24 -90.82
C GLY A 36 46.69 23.09 -90.09
N ILE A 37 45.60 23.09 -90.85
CA ILE A 37 44.23 22.89 -90.33
C ILE A 37 44.09 21.53 -89.63
N LEU A 38 44.59 20.45 -90.25
CA LEU A 38 44.54 19.11 -89.66
C LEU A 38 45.41 19.00 -88.41
N SER A 39 46.59 19.64 -88.40
CA SER A 39 47.49 19.67 -87.24
C SER A 39 46.87 20.43 -86.07
N GLU A 40 46.25 21.58 -86.32
CA GLU A 40 45.52 22.35 -85.31
C GLU A 40 44.34 21.54 -84.75
N CYS A 41 43.59 20.86 -85.61
CA CYS A 41 42.48 20.00 -85.20
C CYS A 41 42.95 18.82 -84.34
N ILE A 42 44.06 18.18 -84.69
CA ILE A 42 44.67 17.11 -83.89
C ILE A 42 45.19 17.65 -82.56
N GLY A 43 45.76 18.85 -82.54
CA GLY A 43 46.18 19.55 -81.32
C GLY A 43 45.00 19.78 -80.36
N ARG A 44 43.88 20.27 -80.87
CA ARG A 44 42.64 20.45 -80.08
C ARG A 44 42.09 19.14 -79.53
N ILE A 45 42.10 18.07 -80.34
CA ILE A 45 41.70 16.72 -79.88
C ILE A 45 42.62 16.22 -78.76
N ALA A 46 43.94 16.48 -78.86
CA ALA A 46 44.90 16.09 -77.83
C ALA A 46 44.67 16.84 -76.50
N GLU A 47 44.13 18.06 -76.54
CA GLU A 47 43.71 18.84 -75.38
C GLU A 47 42.34 18.42 -74.83
N GLY A 48 41.61 17.53 -75.52
CA GLY A 48 40.29 17.03 -75.14
C GLY A 48 39.12 17.82 -75.72
N GLU A 49 39.38 18.77 -76.63
CA GLU A 49 38.34 19.47 -77.39
C GLU A 49 37.94 18.68 -78.63
N LEU A 50 36.66 18.30 -78.72
CA LEU A 50 36.12 17.59 -79.88
C LEU A 50 35.35 18.56 -80.78
N PRO A 51 35.95 19.05 -81.89
CA PRO A 51 35.28 19.96 -82.82
C PRO A 51 34.09 19.28 -83.52
N GLU A 52 33.07 20.06 -83.91
CA GLU A 52 31.84 19.55 -84.54
C GLU A 52 32.07 18.92 -85.93
N GLY A 53 33.12 19.36 -86.63
CA GLY A 53 33.60 18.81 -87.90
C GLY A 53 34.96 19.41 -88.26
N LEU A 54 35.52 19.01 -89.40
CA LEU A 54 36.73 19.63 -89.94
C LEU A 54 36.41 20.98 -90.60
N PRO A 55 37.25 22.02 -90.42
CA PRO A 55 37.09 23.29 -91.14
C PRO A 55 37.14 23.12 -92.67
N GLU A 56 36.38 23.94 -93.40
CA GLU A 56 36.39 23.96 -94.87
C GLU A 56 37.75 24.42 -95.42
N GLY A 57 38.13 23.95 -96.62
CA GLY A 57 39.39 24.35 -97.27
C GLY A 57 40.50 23.31 -97.24
N ILE A 58 40.17 22.02 -97.07
CA ILE A 58 41.14 20.92 -97.19
C ILE A 58 41.25 20.50 -98.67
N PRO A 59 42.47 20.55 -99.27
CA PRO A 59 42.70 20.10 -100.65
C PRO A 59 42.33 18.63 -100.89
N GLU A 60 42.03 18.30 -102.15
CA GLU A 60 41.58 16.95 -102.57
C GLU A 60 42.62 15.87 -102.21
N ASP A 61 43.91 16.20 -102.35
CA ASP A 61 45.05 15.31 -102.04
C ASP A 61 45.14 14.93 -100.55
N LEU A 62 44.62 15.79 -99.66
CA LEU A 62 44.61 15.58 -98.21
C LEU A 62 43.28 15.00 -97.69
N GLN A 63 42.28 14.78 -98.54
CA GLN A 63 40.97 14.25 -98.11
C GLN A 63 41.04 12.87 -97.47
N ARG A 64 42.04 12.04 -97.80
CA ARG A 64 42.23 10.74 -97.14
C ARG A 64 42.62 10.92 -95.67
N LEU A 65 43.47 11.91 -95.37
CA LEU A 65 43.89 12.23 -94.01
C LEU A 65 42.74 12.92 -93.26
N ALA A 66 42.04 13.85 -93.92
CA ALA A 66 40.84 14.49 -93.40
C ALA A 66 39.78 13.46 -92.96
N ARG A 67 39.40 12.52 -93.84
CA ARG A 67 38.46 11.45 -93.50
C ARG A 67 38.93 10.57 -92.33
N SER A 68 40.24 10.38 -92.16
CA SER A 68 40.79 9.62 -91.03
C SER A 68 40.70 10.40 -89.71
N VAL A 69 40.98 11.71 -89.73
CA VAL A 69 40.82 12.61 -88.57
C VAL A 69 39.34 12.77 -88.23
N GLU A 70 38.46 12.91 -89.22
CA GLU A 70 37.01 12.97 -89.05
C GLU A 70 36.44 11.67 -88.46
N GLY A 71 36.91 10.51 -88.92
CA GLY A 71 36.57 9.22 -88.33
C GLY A 71 37.07 9.06 -86.89
N LEU A 72 38.21 9.68 -86.54
CA LEU A 72 38.73 9.71 -85.18
C LEU A 72 37.87 10.62 -84.28
N ILE A 73 37.51 11.82 -84.75
CA ILE A 73 36.59 12.75 -84.06
C ILE A 73 35.24 12.07 -83.82
N GLY A 74 34.68 11.43 -84.84
CA GLY A 74 33.40 10.71 -84.73
C GLY A 74 33.43 9.62 -83.66
N ARG A 75 34.46 8.77 -83.66
CA ARG A 75 34.62 7.72 -82.64
C ARG A 75 34.80 8.26 -81.23
N LEU A 76 35.57 9.35 -81.07
CA LEU A 76 35.75 10.00 -79.77
C LEU A 76 34.44 10.62 -79.27
N ARG A 77 33.66 11.23 -80.16
CA ARG A 77 32.35 11.78 -79.84
C ARG A 77 31.35 10.70 -79.45
N ASP A 78 31.27 9.60 -80.20
CA ASP A 78 30.40 8.46 -79.88
C ASP A 78 30.76 7.87 -78.51
N PHE A 79 32.05 7.73 -78.22
CA PHE A 79 32.53 7.27 -76.93
C PHE A 79 32.20 8.25 -75.80
N GLN A 80 32.41 9.55 -76.00
CA GLN A 80 32.06 10.59 -75.02
C GLN A 80 30.55 10.56 -74.72
N GLN A 81 29.70 10.52 -75.75
CA GLN A 81 28.25 10.45 -75.59
C GLN A 81 27.81 9.19 -74.83
N GLU A 82 28.42 8.04 -75.12
CA GLU A 82 28.11 6.80 -74.41
C GLU A 82 28.58 6.84 -72.94
N PHE A 83 29.75 7.43 -72.67
CA PHE A 83 30.23 7.65 -71.30
C PHE A 83 29.31 8.60 -70.53
N GLU A 84 28.94 9.74 -71.12
CA GLU A 84 27.98 10.69 -70.55
C GLU A 84 26.63 10.02 -70.28
N ARG A 85 26.12 9.20 -71.21
CA ARG A 85 24.86 8.45 -71.02
C ARG A 85 24.90 7.59 -69.76
N VAL A 86 25.99 6.86 -69.56
CA VAL A 86 26.19 6.00 -68.38
C VAL A 86 26.31 6.83 -67.11
N VAL A 87 27.13 7.89 -67.13
CA VAL A 87 27.31 8.79 -65.98
C VAL A 87 25.99 9.47 -65.58
N VAL A 88 25.25 10.04 -66.52
CA VAL A 88 23.96 10.70 -66.26
C VAL A 88 22.93 9.69 -65.74
N THR A 89 22.91 8.47 -66.28
CA THR A 89 21.99 7.43 -65.81
C THR A 89 22.32 7.01 -64.37
N LEU A 90 23.59 6.93 -64.00
CA LEU A 90 24.00 6.64 -62.63
C LEU A 90 23.73 7.80 -61.67
N THR A 91 24.10 9.03 -62.03
CA THR A 91 24.05 10.18 -61.12
C THR A 91 22.66 10.79 -60.99
N VAL A 92 21.94 10.94 -62.11
CA VAL A 92 20.60 11.56 -62.13
C VAL A 92 19.52 10.51 -61.87
N LYS A 93 19.55 9.40 -62.62
CA LYS A 93 18.50 8.37 -62.52
C LYS A 93 18.75 7.34 -61.42
N LYS A 94 19.93 7.36 -60.77
CA LYS A 94 20.34 6.39 -59.74
C LYS A 94 20.23 4.94 -60.22
N LYS A 95 20.47 4.70 -61.50
CA LYS A 95 20.39 3.38 -62.14
C LYS A 95 21.74 2.98 -62.70
N PHE A 96 22.13 1.73 -62.44
CA PHE A 96 23.29 1.13 -63.09
C PHE A 96 22.94 0.79 -64.53
N THR A 97 23.80 1.15 -65.47
CA THR A 97 23.66 0.80 -66.88
C THR A 97 25.04 0.64 -67.49
N SER A 98 25.24 -0.44 -68.23
CA SER A 98 26.52 -0.75 -68.87
C SER A 98 26.76 0.09 -70.11
N MET A 99 28.03 0.36 -70.41
CA MET A 99 28.50 0.84 -71.71
C MET A 99 28.34 -0.25 -72.77
N LYS A 100 28.00 0.14 -74.00
CA LYS A 100 27.89 -0.75 -75.17
C LYS A 100 29.27 -1.18 -75.67
N GLU A 101 29.81 -2.27 -75.11
CA GLU A 101 31.16 -2.78 -75.42
C GLU A 101 31.35 -3.15 -76.89
N ASP A 102 30.28 -3.61 -77.55
CA ASP A 102 30.27 -4.07 -78.95
C ASP A 102 30.55 -2.94 -79.96
N GLN A 103 30.39 -1.68 -79.55
CA GLN A 103 30.60 -0.50 -80.40
C GLN A 103 32.06 -0.03 -80.43
N PHE A 104 32.91 -0.51 -79.52
CA PHE A 104 34.28 -0.04 -79.36
C PHE A 104 35.31 -1.19 -79.48
N LYS A 105 36.49 -0.90 -80.04
CA LYS A 105 37.58 -1.87 -80.23
C LYS A 105 38.90 -1.33 -79.71
N GLY A 106 39.83 -2.23 -79.38
CA GLY A 106 41.12 -1.88 -78.78
C GLY A 106 40.94 -1.23 -77.40
N PHE A 107 41.76 -0.21 -77.10
CA PHE A 107 41.72 0.51 -75.82
C PHE A 107 40.32 0.98 -75.41
N TRP A 108 39.53 1.51 -76.35
CA TRP A 108 38.16 1.99 -76.06
C TRP A 108 37.20 0.87 -75.61
N GLY A 109 37.37 -0.33 -76.18
CA GLY A 109 36.62 -1.51 -75.76
C GLY A 109 37.07 -2.01 -74.38
N ASP A 110 38.37 -1.99 -74.10
CA ASP A 110 38.91 -2.36 -72.78
C ASP A 110 38.46 -1.36 -71.70
N PHE A 111 38.45 -0.05 -72.00
CA PHE A 111 37.92 0.97 -71.10
C PHE A 111 36.43 0.74 -70.79
N ALA A 112 35.61 0.51 -71.83
CA ALA A 112 34.19 0.21 -71.64
C ALA A 112 34.00 -1.03 -70.74
N ARG A 113 34.83 -2.06 -70.92
CA ARG A 113 34.85 -3.27 -70.06
C ARG A 113 35.24 -2.95 -68.62
N TYR A 114 36.27 -2.13 -68.38
CA TYR A 114 36.65 -1.72 -67.02
C TYR A 114 35.57 -0.91 -66.32
N VAL A 115 34.94 0.03 -67.03
CA VAL A 115 33.78 0.78 -66.49
C VAL A 115 32.64 -0.18 -66.16
N ASN A 116 32.33 -1.14 -67.02
CA ASN A 116 31.30 -2.15 -66.76
C ASN A 116 31.64 -3.05 -65.57
N GLN A 117 32.89 -3.46 -65.41
CA GLN A 117 33.34 -4.22 -64.23
C GLN A 117 33.19 -3.42 -62.94
N ILE A 118 33.57 -2.14 -62.93
CA ILE A 118 33.41 -1.26 -61.77
C ILE A 118 31.92 -1.09 -61.45
N LEU A 119 31.09 -0.76 -62.44
CA LEU A 119 29.65 -0.60 -62.27
C LEU A 119 28.98 -1.89 -61.78
N GLY A 120 29.37 -3.04 -62.32
CA GLY A 120 28.90 -4.35 -61.90
C GLY A 120 29.29 -4.68 -60.46
N GLY A 121 30.53 -4.37 -60.06
CA GLY A 121 31.01 -4.52 -58.69
C GLY A 121 30.23 -3.66 -57.70
N ILE A 122 30.04 -2.38 -58.01
CA ILE A 122 29.25 -1.45 -57.16
C ILE A 122 27.78 -1.90 -57.11
N GLN A 123 27.19 -2.30 -58.24
CA GLN A 123 25.81 -2.79 -58.29
C GLN A 123 25.63 -4.06 -57.45
N GLY A 124 26.58 -5.00 -57.54
CA GLY A 124 26.61 -6.22 -56.72
C GLY A 124 26.67 -5.90 -55.24
N PHE A 125 27.59 -5.01 -54.84
CA PHE A 125 27.73 -4.55 -53.46
C PHE A 125 26.45 -3.88 -52.92
N VAL A 126 25.82 -2.99 -53.70
CA VAL A 126 24.55 -2.34 -53.31
C VAL A 126 23.42 -3.36 -53.17
N LYS A 127 23.36 -4.37 -54.04
CA LYS A 127 22.37 -5.44 -53.96
C LYS A 127 22.55 -6.26 -52.70
N GLU A 128 23.79 -6.63 -52.38
CA GLU A 128 24.13 -7.39 -51.18
C GLU A 128 23.76 -6.62 -49.91
N VAL A 129 24.16 -5.34 -49.79
CA VAL A 129 23.78 -4.50 -48.64
C VAL A 129 22.26 -4.39 -48.48
N ARG A 130 21.53 -4.24 -49.59
CA ARG A 130 20.05 -4.19 -49.57
C ARG A 130 19.46 -5.50 -49.05
N GLU A 131 20.01 -6.64 -49.45
CA GLU A 131 19.54 -7.95 -49.02
C GLU A 131 19.69 -8.12 -47.50
N TRP A 132 20.86 -7.80 -46.96
CA TRP A 132 21.12 -7.88 -45.51
C TRP A 132 20.26 -6.90 -44.70
N LEU A 133 20.13 -5.65 -45.16
CA LEU A 133 19.22 -4.68 -44.54
C LEU A 133 17.75 -5.12 -44.61
N SER A 134 17.34 -5.77 -45.70
CA SER A 134 15.99 -6.32 -45.84
C SER A 134 15.72 -7.42 -44.82
N ARG A 135 16.70 -8.30 -44.54
CA ARG A 135 16.57 -9.34 -43.52
C ARG A 135 16.40 -8.75 -42.12
N VAL A 136 17.20 -7.75 -41.77
CA VAL A 136 17.07 -7.01 -40.50
C VAL A 136 15.72 -6.29 -40.42
N GLY A 137 15.26 -5.66 -41.51
CA GLY A 137 13.94 -5.01 -41.56
C GLY A 137 12.74 -5.97 -41.43
N GLN A 138 12.95 -7.24 -41.78
CA GLN A 138 11.98 -8.33 -41.55
C GLN A 138 12.04 -8.87 -40.12
N GLY A 139 12.96 -8.38 -39.28
CA GLY A 139 13.13 -8.77 -37.88
C GLY A 139 14.13 -9.91 -37.66
N ASP A 140 14.85 -10.38 -38.69
CA ASP A 140 15.88 -11.41 -38.52
C ASP A 140 17.18 -10.78 -37.99
N LEU A 141 17.43 -10.88 -36.68
CA LEU A 141 18.65 -10.38 -36.02
C LEU A 141 19.68 -11.48 -35.75
N THR A 142 19.47 -12.67 -36.30
CA THR A 142 20.44 -13.79 -36.26
C THR A 142 21.43 -13.74 -37.43
N VAL A 143 21.27 -12.74 -38.31
CA VAL A 143 22.03 -12.60 -39.55
C VAL A 143 23.43 -12.08 -39.33
N ARG A 144 24.40 -12.58 -40.10
CA ARG A 144 25.79 -12.08 -40.10
C ARG A 144 26.29 -11.97 -41.53
N MET A 145 26.95 -10.86 -41.87
CA MET A 145 27.47 -10.64 -43.23
C MET A 145 28.70 -11.53 -43.51
N PRO A 146 28.99 -11.84 -44.79
CA PRO A 146 30.17 -12.61 -45.17
C PRO A 146 31.48 -11.92 -44.71
N PRO A 147 32.52 -12.69 -44.36
CA PRO A 147 33.76 -12.16 -43.77
C PRO A 147 34.50 -11.14 -44.65
N ASP A 148 34.32 -11.23 -45.96
CA ASP A 148 35.04 -10.45 -46.96
C ASP A 148 34.38 -9.10 -47.26
N ASN A 149 33.24 -8.79 -46.62
CA ASN A 149 32.50 -7.56 -46.86
C ASN A 149 33.06 -6.38 -46.04
N ALA A 150 33.35 -5.26 -46.70
CA ALA A 150 33.90 -4.06 -46.08
C ALA A 150 33.02 -3.46 -44.96
N LEU A 151 31.69 -3.68 -45.01
CA LEU A 151 30.74 -3.16 -44.01
C LEU A 151 30.45 -4.13 -42.87
N ARG A 152 30.96 -5.36 -42.95
CA ARG A 152 30.62 -6.44 -42.01
C ARG A 152 30.73 -6.00 -40.55
N LYS A 153 31.87 -5.42 -40.15
CA LYS A 153 32.11 -5.05 -38.75
C LYS A 153 31.07 -4.05 -38.22
N ALA A 154 30.67 -3.09 -39.04
CA ALA A 154 29.68 -2.08 -38.64
C ALA A 154 28.26 -2.69 -38.61
N PHE A 155 27.92 -3.49 -39.63
CA PHE A 155 26.63 -4.16 -39.71
C PHE A 155 26.42 -5.17 -38.58
N ASP A 156 27.37 -6.09 -38.39
CA ASP A 156 27.31 -7.12 -37.35
C ASP A 156 27.19 -6.47 -35.96
N ARG A 157 27.90 -5.35 -35.72
CA ARG A 157 27.78 -4.60 -34.46
C ARG A 157 26.37 -4.03 -34.25
N VAL A 158 25.76 -3.43 -35.27
CA VAL A 158 24.38 -2.90 -35.16
C VAL A 158 23.39 -4.03 -34.91
N VAL A 159 23.52 -5.17 -35.60
CA VAL A 159 22.64 -6.32 -35.40
C VAL A 159 22.81 -6.89 -33.99
N GLU A 160 24.05 -7.04 -33.51
CA GLU A 160 24.37 -7.50 -32.16
C GLU A 160 23.79 -6.56 -31.09
N ASP A 161 24.02 -5.25 -31.21
CA ASP A 161 23.52 -4.26 -30.25
C ASP A 161 21.98 -4.25 -30.19
N LEU A 162 21.31 -4.36 -31.35
CA LEU A 162 19.84 -4.47 -31.42
C LEU A 162 19.33 -5.78 -30.83
N ASN A 163 20.02 -6.89 -31.09
CA ASN A 163 19.69 -8.20 -30.55
C ASN A 163 19.76 -8.18 -29.02
N GLN A 164 20.88 -7.72 -28.47
CA GLN A 164 21.09 -7.60 -27.03
C GLN A 164 20.06 -6.69 -26.35
N LEU A 165 19.73 -5.54 -26.98
CA LEU A 165 18.70 -4.64 -26.45
C LEU A 165 17.34 -5.33 -26.39
N LEU A 166 16.93 -6.04 -27.44
CA LEU A 166 15.63 -6.72 -27.46
C LEU A 166 15.58 -7.93 -26.52
N VAL A 167 16.70 -8.64 -26.34
CA VAL A 167 16.83 -9.70 -25.31
C VAL A 167 16.65 -9.11 -23.91
N GLN A 168 17.28 -7.98 -23.61
CA GLN A 168 17.10 -7.30 -22.33
C GLN A 168 15.65 -6.83 -22.11
N ILE A 169 14.99 -6.32 -23.15
CA ILE A 169 13.57 -5.96 -23.08
C ILE A 169 12.72 -7.21 -22.80
N HIS A 170 12.97 -8.34 -23.47
CA HIS A 170 12.25 -9.59 -23.21
C HIS A 170 12.37 -10.01 -21.74
N THR A 171 13.59 -10.02 -21.20
CA THR A 171 13.82 -10.35 -19.78
C THR A 171 13.13 -9.38 -18.83
N ALA A 172 13.17 -8.07 -19.11
CA ALA A 172 12.49 -7.07 -18.29
C ALA A 172 10.96 -7.26 -18.31
N VAL A 173 10.39 -7.59 -19.47
CA VAL A 173 8.95 -7.87 -19.63
C VAL A 173 8.55 -9.12 -18.84
N ASP A 174 9.37 -10.17 -18.84
CA ASP A 174 9.12 -11.36 -18.02
C ASP A 174 9.16 -11.06 -16.53
N GLN A 175 10.09 -10.20 -16.08
CA GLN A 175 10.16 -9.75 -14.69
C GLN A 175 8.93 -8.93 -14.29
N VAL A 176 8.46 -8.01 -15.15
CA VAL A 176 7.22 -7.26 -14.93
C VAL A 176 6.02 -8.20 -14.84
N ASN A 177 5.95 -9.24 -15.68
CA ASN A 177 4.88 -10.24 -15.64
C ASN A 177 4.84 -11.00 -14.30
N ILE A 178 6.01 -11.39 -13.80
CA ILE A 178 6.13 -12.06 -12.50
C ILE A 178 5.68 -11.11 -11.39
N GLY A 179 6.15 -9.85 -11.41
CA GLY A 179 5.76 -8.82 -10.45
C GLY A 179 4.26 -8.55 -10.45
N ALA A 180 3.64 -8.41 -11.63
CA ALA A 180 2.20 -8.22 -11.77
C ALA A 180 1.42 -9.39 -11.16
N SER A 181 1.80 -10.63 -11.47
CA SER A 181 1.17 -11.83 -10.89
C SER A 181 1.29 -11.88 -9.35
N GLN A 182 2.46 -11.49 -8.80
CA GLN A 182 2.65 -11.38 -7.35
C GLN A 182 1.76 -10.30 -6.74
N VAL A 183 1.64 -9.13 -7.38
CA VAL A 183 0.75 -8.05 -6.92
C VAL A 183 -0.70 -8.50 -6.95
N ALA A 184 -1.15 -9.18 -8.00
CA ALA A 184 -2.51 -9.73 -8.08
C ALA A 184 -2.80 -10.75 -6.96
N SER A 185 -1.86 -11.66 -6.70
CA SER A 185 -2.00 -12.61 -5.60
C SER A 185 -2.04 -11.93 -4.23
N ALA A 186 -1.18 -10.92 -4.01
CA ALA A 186 -1.15 -10.16 -2.76
C ALA A 186 -2.44 -9.36 -2.56
N ALA A 187 -2.96 -8.75 -3.63
CA ALA A 187 -4.25 -8.06 -3.65
C ALA A 187 -5.40 -9.01 -3.27
N GLN A 188 -5.46 -10.21 -3.85
CA GLN A 188 -6.47 -11.21 -3.50
C GLN A 188 -6.41 -11.60 -2.00
N SER A 189 -5.20 -11.85 -1.47
CA SER A 189 -5.01 -12.14 -0.06
C SER A 189 -5.41 -10.96 0.84
N LEU A 190 -5.13 -9.72 0.41
CA LEU A 190 -5.50 -8.52 1.14
C LEU A 190 -7.03 -8.33 1.18
N ALA A 191 -7.71 -8.56 0.06
CA ALA A 191 -9.17 -8.51 -0.02
C ALA A 191 -9.82 -9.57 0.90
N GLN A 192 -9.29 -10.80 0.91
CA GLN A 192 -9.75 -11.84 1.82
C GLN A 192 -9.50 -11.48 3.29
N GLY A 193 -8.32 -10.92 3.60
CA GLY A 193 -7.99 -10.42 4.93
C GLY A 193 -8.92 -9.31 5.40
N ALA A 194 -9.25 -8.36 4.52
CA ALA A 194 -10.20 -7.28 4.80
C ALA A 194 -11.61 -7.83 5.08
N ALA A 195 -12.08 -8.80 4.29
CA ALA A 195 -13.39 -9.44 4.53
C ALA A 195 -13.44 -10.16 5.88
N GLN A 196 -12.37 -10.86 6.26
CA GLN A 196 -12.27 -11.50 7.57
C GLN A 196 -12.25 -10.48 8.71
N GLN A 197 -11.49 -9.39 8.56
CA GLN A 197 -11.44 -8.30 9.53
C GLN A 197 -12.80 -7.63 9.72
N ALA A 198 -13.56 -7.43 8.63
CA ALA A 198 -14.92 -6.88 8.70
C ALA A 198 -15.83 -7.73 9.60
N SER A 199 -15.79 -9.06 9.45
CA SER A 199 -16.54 -9.99 10.30
C SER A 199 -16.13 -9.86 11.77
N THR A 200 -14.82 -9.79 12.05
CA THR A 200 -14.31 -9.64 13.42
C THR A 200 -14.71 -8.30 14.04
N VAL A 201 -14.69 -7.21 13.27
CA VAL A 201 -15.17 -5.89 13.74
C VAL A 201 -16.64 -5.95 14.12
N GLN A 202 -17.48 -6.65 13.34
CA GLN A 202 -18.89 -6.86 13.67
C GLN A 202 -19.08 -7.66 14.97
N GLU A 203 -18.35 -8.75 15.15
CA GLU A 203 -18.41 -9.56 16.39
C GLU A 203 -17.97 -8.77 17.62
N ILE A 204 -16.88 -8.00 17.52
CA ILE A 204 -16.40 -7.15 18.61
C ILE A 204 -17.42 -6.05 18.91
N SER A 205 -18.02 -5.44 17.89
CA SER A 205 -19.07 -4.41 18.07
C SER A 205 -20.30 -4.98 18.79
N GLY A 206 -20.73 -6.20 18.44
CA GLY A 206 -21.81 -6.89 19.13
C GLY A 206 -21.48 -7.13 20.60
N SER A 207 -20.29 -7.69 20.86
CA SER A 207 -19.80 -7.94 22.22
C SER A 207 -19.68 -6.66 23.05
N ALA A 208 -19.21 -5.56 22.44
CA ALA A 208 -19.12 -4.26 23.06
C ALA A 208 -20.52 -3.74 23.45
N SER A 209 -21.51 -3.85 22.55
CA SER A 209 -22.89 -3.45 22.86
C SER A 209 -23.48 -4.25 24.03
N GLU A 210 -23.23 -5.56 24.10
CA GLU A 210 -23.65 -6.38 25.24
C GLU A 210 -23.02 -5.92 26.56
N ILE A 211 -21.71 -5.61 26.55
CA ILE A 211 -21.01 -5.07 27.72
C ILE A 211 -21.60 -3.72 28.14
N GLU A 212 -21.94 -2.84 27.18
CA GLU A 212 -22.57 -1.55 27.47
C GLU A 212 -23.90 -1.73 28.22
N VAL A 213 -24.75 -2.62 27.71
CA VAL A 213 -26.04 -2.94 28.33
C VAL A 213 -25.84 -3.50 29.73
N GLN A 214 -24.89 -4.43 29.90
CA GLN A 214 -24.63 -5.06 31.18
C GLN A 214 -24.04 -4.08 32.20
N ALA A 215 -23.16 -3.18 31.78
CA ALA A 215 -22.62 -2.12 32.61
C ALA A 215 -23.73 -1.16 33.11
N LYS A 216 -24.63 -0.74 32.22
CA LYS A 216 -25.81 0.07 32.62
C LYS A 216 -26.71 -0.66 33.62
N GLN A 217 -27.00 -1.94 33.37
CA GLN A 217 -27.79 -2.75 34.30
C GLN A 217 -27.10 -2.93 35.66
N ASN A 218 -25.78 -3.07 35.69
CA ASN A 218 -25.03 -3.16 36.94
C ASN A 218 -25.09 -1.85 37.73
N ALA A 219 -24.97 -0.70 37.07
CA ALA A 219 -25.14 0.60 37.70
C ALA A 219 -26.55 0.77 38.32
N GLU A 220 -27.59 0.41 37.57
CA GLU A 220 -28.98 0.45 38.06
C GLU A 220 -29.20 -0.50 39.26
N LYS A 221 -28.68 -1.73 39.18
CA LYS A 221 -28.75 -2.71 40.27
C LYS A 221 -28.02 -2.23 41.52
N ALA A 222 -26.86 -1.60 41.36
CA ALA A 222 -26.11 -1.02 42.47
C ALA A 222 -26.88 0.12 43.13
N VAL A 223 -27.50 1.03 42.36
CA VAL A 223 -28.39 2.07 42.89
C VAL A 223 -29.59 1.46 43.63
N HIS A 224 -30.20 0.41 43.08
CA HIS A 224 -31.31 -0.28 43.75
C HIS A 224 -30.88 -0.96 45.06
N ALA A 225 -29.73 -1.63 45.07
CA ALA A 225 -29.14 -2.24 46.26
C ALA A 225 -28.81 -1.18 47.33
N ASN A 226 -28.30 -0.03 46.91
CA ASN A 226 -28.03 1.10 47.80
C ASN A 226 -29.30 1.60 48.51
N ARG A 227 -30.42 1.68 47.79
CA ARG A 227 -31.72 2.05 48.38
C ARG A 227 -32.20 1.01 49.42
N LEU A 228 -32.00 -0.27 49.15
CA LEU A 228 -32.33 -1.34 50.09
C LEU A 228 -31.44 -1.30 51.34
N ALA A 229 -30.14 -1.03 51.15
CA ALA A 229 -29.20 -0.83 52.25
C ALA A 229 -29.65 0.34 53.14
N GLN A 230 -30.00 1.48 52.54
CA GLN A 230 -30.51 2.64 53.28
C GLN A 230 -31.76 2.30 54.13
N ALA A 231 -32.72 1.56 53.57
CA ALA A 231 -33.90 1.12 54.31
C ALA A 231 -33.55 0.16 55.47
N ALA A 232 -32.56 -0.73 55.28
CA ALA A 232 -32.07 -1.60 56.35
C ALA A 232 -31.36 -0.80 57.47
N ARG A 233 -30.65 0.27 57.12
CA ARG A 233 -30.02 1.19 58.09
C ARG A 233 -31.07 1.90 58.94
N GLU A 234 -32.14 2.40 58.32
CA GLU A 234 -33.27 3.03 59.01
C GLU A 234 -33.94 2.04 59.98
N ALA A 235 -34.22 0.81 59.55
CA ALA A 235 -34.77 -0.23 60.40
C ALA A 235 -33.86 -0.58 61.60
N ALA A 236 -32.53 -0.63 61.38
CA ALA A 236 -31.57 -0.85 62.47
C ALA A 236 -31.56 0.32 63.47
N GLN A 237 -31.64 1.56 62.99
CA GLN A 237 -31.72 2.76 63.85
C GLN A 237 -33.00 2.79 64.68
N ASP A 238 -34.12 2.38 64.11
CA ASP A 238 -35.37 2.28 64.86
C ASP A 238 -35.32 1.14 65.89
N GLY A 239 -34.73 0.00 65.55
CA GLY A 239 -34.43 -1.08 66.51
C GLY A 239 -33.54 -0.61 67.67
N GLN A 240 -32.56 0.26 67.44
CA GLN A 240 -31.75 0.86 68.51
C GLN A 240 -32.59 1.72 69.45
N LYS A 241 -33.51 2.53 68.92
CA LYS A 241 -34.41 3.37 69.74
C LYS A 241 -35.32 2.50 70.60
N GLU A 242 -35.93 1.47 70.02
CA GLU A 242 -36.80 0.54 70.76
C GLU A 242 -36.03 -0.20 71.87
N MET A 243 -34.79 -0.62 71.62
CA MET A 243 -33.96 -1.23 72.67
C MET A 243 -33.57 -0.24 73.78
N ALA A 244 -33.31 1.02 73.43
CA ALA A 244 -33.06 2.07 74.43
C ALA A 244 -34.30 2.32 75.32
N GLU A 245 -35.50 2.31 74.74
CA GLU A 245 -36.75 2.38 75.50
C GLU A 245 -36.96 1.13 76.38
N MET A 246 -36.63 -0.06 75.88
CA MET A 246 -36.70 -1.31 76.66
C MET A 246 -35.76 -1.28 77.87
N VAL A 247 -34.52 -0.79 77.71
CA VAL A 247 -33.57 -0.60 78.82
C VAL A 247 -34.15 0.33 79.87
N LYS A 248 -34.77 1.45 79.46
CA LYS A 248 -35.43 2.39 80.37
C LYS A 248 -36.60 1.72 81.12
N ALA A 249 -37.47 1.02 80.42
CA ALA A 249 -38.61 0.32 81.03
C ALA A 249 -38.17 -0.77 82.03
N MET A 250 -37.14 -1.54 81.70
CA MET A 250 -36.57 -2.53 82.63
C MET A 250 -35.93 -1.87 83.86
N GLY A 251 -35.27 -0.71 83.69
CA GLY A 251 -34.77 0.09 84.82
C GLY A 251 -35.90 0.62 85.71
N GLU A 252 -37.03 1.03 85.15
CA GLU A 252 -38.22 1.42 85.91
C GLU A 252 -38.83 0.24 86.68
N ILE A 253 -38.86 -0.97 86.08
CA ILE A 253 -39.27 -2.21 86.75
C ILE A 253 -38.32 -2.56 87.90
N GLU A 254 -37.00 -2.44 87.70
CA GLU A 254 -36.00 -2.68 88.74
C GLU A 254 -36.19 -1.72 89.92
N ALA A 255 -36.36 -0.42 89.64
CA ALA A 255 -36.56 0.62 90.64
C ALA A 255 -37.88 0.40 91.43
N SER A 256 -38.98 0.09 90.72
CA SER A 256 -40.27 -0.22 91.33
C SER A 256 -40.19 -1.45 92.22
N SER A 257 -39.58 -2.54 91.74
CA SER A 257 -39.39 -3.79 92.48
C SER A 257 -38.53 -3.58 93.73
N THR A 258 -37.47 -2.77 93.63
CA THR A 258 -36.63 -2.39 94.78
C THR A 258 -37.42 -1.61 95.83
N ASN A 259 -38.32 -0.72 95.41
CA ASN A 259 -39.19 0.00 96.34
C ASN A 259 -40.21 -0.93 97.01
N ILE A 260 -40.80 -1.88 96.27
CA ILE A 260 -41.67 -2.91 96.85
C ILE A 260 -40.90 -3.74 97.87
N SER A 261 -39.66 -4.15 97.58
CA SER A 261 -38.81 -4.89 98.53
C SER A 261 -38.63 -4.14 99.86
N LYS A 262 -38.43 -2.81 99.82
CA LYS A 262 -38.36 -1.97 101.02
C LYS A 262 -39.69 -1.98 101.81
N ILE A 263 -40.83 -1.92 101.11
CA ILE A 263 -42.16 -1.97 101.75
C ILE A 263 -42.37 -3.33 102.40
N ILE A 264 -42.04 -4.43 101.71
CA ILE A 264 -42.17 -5.79 102.25
C ILE A 264 -41.31 -5.97 103.50
N LYS A 265 -40.09 -5.39 103.52
CA LYS A 265 -39.25 -5.38 104.72
C LYS A 265 -39.92 -4.69 105.91
N VAL A 266 -40.56 -3.53 105.68
CA VAL A 266 -41.34 -2.84 106.72
C VAL A 266 -42.52 -3.69 107.19
N ILE A 267 -43.18 -4.44 106.30
CA ILE A 267 -44.26 -5.37 106.67
C ILE A 267 -43.74 -6.53 107.54
N ASP A 268 -42.58 -7.12 107.21
CA ASP A 268 -41.94 -8.15 108.04
C ASP A 268 -41.56 -7.60 109.42
N ASP A 269 -41.03 -6.36 109.48
CA ASP A 269 -40.73 -5.67 110.74
C ASP A 269 -42.02 -5.44 111.58
N ILE A 270 -43.13 -5.02 110.96
CA ILE A 270 -44.43 -4.86 111.63
C ILE A 270 -44.95 -6.20 112.14
N ALA A 271 -44.85 -7.26 111.33
CA ALA A 271 -45.27 -8.61 111.73
C ALA A 271 -44.44 -9.11 112.92
N PHE A 272 -43.13 -8.86 112.92
CA PHE A 272 -42.25 -9.18 114.05
C PHE A 272 -42.61 -8.40 115.32
N GLN A 273 -42.85 -7.09 115.22
CA GLN A 273 -43.30 -6.27 116.35
C GLN A 273 -44.65 -6.73 116.88
N THR A 274 -45.59 -7.10 116.00
CA THR A 274 -46.92 -7.62 116.37
C THR A 274 -46.80 -8.96 117.09
N ASN A 275 -45.90 -9.84 116.62
CA ASN A 275 -45.61 -11.11 117.28
C ASN A 275 -45.02 -10.91 118.69
N LEU A 276 -44.13 -9.93 118.88
CA LEU A 276 -43.60 -9.56 120.20
C LEU A 276 -44.68 -8.96 121.13
N LEU A 277 -45.53 -8.08 120.61
CA LEU A 277 -46.66 -7.51 121.35
C LEU A 277 -47.64 -8.60 121.79
N ALA A 278 -47.97 -9.54 120.90
CA ALA A 278 -48.83 -10.66 121.17
C ALA A 278 -48.24 -11.61 122.23
N LEU A 279 -46.92 -11.87 122.16
CA LEU A 279 -46.21 -12.64 123.18
C LEU A 279 -46.27 -11.95 124.55
N ASN A 280 -46.01 -10.64 124.61
CA ASN A 280 -46.13 -9.87 125.85
C ASN A 280 -47.56 -9.90 126.41
N ALA A 281 -48.57 -9.79 125.55
CA ALA A 281 -49.98 -9.90 125.94
C ALA A 281 -50.33 -11.30 126.45
N ALA A 282 -49.80 -12.36 125.83
CA ALA A 282 -49.99 -13.74 126.27
C ALA A 282 -49.36 -13.99 127.66
N ILE A 283 -48.17 -13.42 127.90
CA ILE A 283 -47.48 -13.47 129.21
C ILE A 283 -48.32 -12.76 130.28
N GLU A 284 -48.82 -11.55 130.00
CA GLU A 284 -49.61 -10.78 130.98
C GLU A 284 -50.99 -11.43 131.22
N ALA A 285 -51.59 -12.04 130.19
CA ALA A 285 -52.81 -12.84 130.31
C ALA A 285 -52.60 -14.10 131.18
N ALA A 286 -51.45 -14.78 131.04
CA ALA A 286 -51.08 -15.90 131.92
C ALA A 286 -50.87 -15.43 133.37
N ARG A 287 -50.31 -14.24 133.56
CA ARG A 287 -50.10 -13.60 134.88
C ARG A 287 -51.42 -13.26 135.59
N ALA A 288 -52.46 -12.89 134.84
CA ALA A 288 -53.81 -12.61 135.35
C ALA A 288 -54.64 -13.88 135.72
N GLY A 289 -54.11 -15.08 135.50
CA GLY A 289 -54.72 -16.35 135.94
C GLY A 289 -56.10 -16.62 135.33
N LYS A 290 -57.13 -16.86 136.16
CA LYS A 290 -58.48 -17.23 135.69
C LYS A 290 -59.19 -16.12 134.92
N HIS A 291 -58.89 -14.85 135.19
CA HIS A 291 -59.51 -13.69 134.53
C HIS A 291 -58.88 -13.37 133.17
N GLY A 292 -57.66 -13.86 132.89
CA GLY A 292 -56.93 -13.62 131.64
C GLY A 292 -57.18 -14.66 130.53
N LYS A 293 -57.94 -15.74 130.78
CA LYS A 293 -58.11 -16.85 129.82
C LYS A 293 -58.64 -16.42 128.44
N GLY A 294 -59.59 -15.49 128.38
CA GLY A 294 -60.11 -14.96 127.11
C GLY A 294 -59.08 -14.12 126.35
N PHE A 295 -58.30 -13.29 127.06
CA PHE A 295 -57.21 -12.51 126.50
C PHE A 295 -56.04 -13.37 126.01
N ALA A 296 -55.74 -14.48 126.69
CA ALA A 296 -54.69 -15.41 126.28
C ALA A 296 -55.00 -16.06 124.91
N VAL A 297 -56.27 -16.41 124.65
CA VAL A 297 -56.69 -16.98 123.35
C VAL A 297 -56.56 -15.95 122.24
N VAL A 298 -56.98 -14.70 122.47
CA VAL A 298 -56.83 -13.61 121.49
C VAL A 298 -55.35 -13.31 121.24
N ALA A 299 -54.51 -13.29 122.28
CA ALA A 299 -53.08 -13.06 122.14
C ALA A 299 -52.39 -14.16 121.31
N GLU A 300 -52.74 -15.43 121.51
CA GLU A 300 -52.19 -16.53 120.70
C GLU A 300 -52.67 -16.48 119.24
N GLU A 301 -53.92 -16.08 118.99
CA GLU A 301 -54.44 -15.91 117.62
C GLU A 301 -53.75 -14.75 116.89
N VAL A 302 -53.53 -13.61 117.56
CA VAL A 302 -52.77 -12.48 117.01
C VAL A 302 -51.31 -12.88 116.72
N ARG A 303 -50.71 -13.69 117.61
CA ARG A 303 -49.36 -14.22 117.42
C ARG A 303 -49.27 -15.13 116.20
N ASN A 304 -50.24 -16.03 116.01
CA ASN A 304 -50.33 -16.91 114.84
C ASN A 304 -50.52 -16.10 113.55
N LEU A 305 -51.41 -15.10 113.56
CA LEU A 305 -51.62 -14.19 112.42
C LEU A 305 -50.34 -13.40 112.07
N ALA A 306 -49.61 -12.93 113.08
CA ALA A 306 -48.33 -12.25 112.90
C ALA A 306 -47.27 -13.17 112.29
N GLY A 307 -47.20 -14.43 112.74
CA GLY A 307 -46.32 -15.45 112.16
C GLY A 307 -46.64 -15.74 110.68
N ARG A 308 -47.93 -15.89 110.35
CA ARG A 308 -48.39 -16.05 108.95
C ARG A 308 -48.09 -14.83 108.09
N SER A 309 -48.22 -13.63 108.65
CA SER A 309 -47.91 -12.37 107.94
C SER A 309 -46.41 -12.24 107.65
N ALA A 310 -45.55 -12.60 108.60
CA ALA A 310 -44.09 -12.63 108.40
C ALA A 310 -43.70 -13.65 107.33
N GLN A 311 -44.30 -14.85 107.34
CA GLN A 311 -44.04 -15.85 106.30
C GLN A 311 -44.45 -15.34 104.91
N ALA A 312 -45.67 -14.78 104.77
CA ALA A 312 -46.14 -14.23 103.51
C ALA A 312 -45.27 -13.05 103.02
N ALA A 313 -44.78 -12.21 103.96
CA ALA A 313 -43.85 -11.13 103.63
C ALA A 313 -42.53 -11.69 103.06
N ARG A 314 -41.95 -12.73 103.66
CA ARG A 314 -40.72 -13.37 103.14
C ARG A 314 -40.92 -14.01 101.78
N GLU A 315 -42.00 -14.77 101.58
CA GLU A 315 -42.34 -15.35 100.27
C GLU A 315 -42.49 -14.25 99.19
N THR A 316 -43.12 -13.13 99.54
CA THR A 316 -43.23 -11.97 98.64
C THR A 316 -41.87 -11.32 98.38
N ALA A 317 -41.00 -11.22 99.38
CA ALA A 317 -39.66 -10.67 99.24
C ALA A 317 -38.82 -11.49 98.24
N GLU A 318 -38.86 -12.82 98.33
CA GLU A 318 -38.19 -13.72 97.39
C GLU A 318 -38.68 -13.54 95.95
N LEU A 319 -40.00 -13.43 95.75
CA LEU A 319 -40.58 -13.17 94.43
C LEU A 319 -40.12 -11.82 93.84
N ILE A 320 -40.03 -10.79 94.68
CA ILE A 320 -39.56 -9.45 94.28
C ILE A 320 -38.07 -9.46 93.95
N GLU A 321 -37.25 -10.16 94.73
CA GLU A 321 -35.82 -10.33 94.44
C GLU A 321 -35.62 -11.07 93.10
N GLY A 322 -36.43 -12.09 92.84
CA GLY A 322 -36.47 -12.76 91.53
C GLY A 322 -36.90 -11.84 90.39
N ALA A 323 -37.84 -10.91 90.62
CA ALA A 323 -38.26 -9.93 89.61
C ALA A 323 -37.14 -8.93 89.30
N VAL A 324 -36.41 -8.45 90.30
CA VAL A 324 -35.22 -7.60 90.14
C VAL A 324 -34.16 -8.31 89.30
N ALA A 325 -33.85 -9.57 89.62
CA ALA A 325 -32.87 -10.35 88.87
C ALA A 325 -33.28 -10.53 87.39
N LYS A 326 -34.56 -10.82 87.12
CA LYS A 326 -35.09 -10.94 85.76
C LYS A 326 -35.04 -9.61 85.00
N ALA A 327 -35.34 -8.49 85.65
CA ALA A 327 -35.26 -7.16 85.04
C ALA A 327 -33.82 -6.82 84.63
N ARG A 328 -32.84 -7.08 85.50
CA ARG A 328 -31.41 -6.90 85.19
C ARG A 328 -30.95 -7.73 84.00
N HIS A 329 -31.32 -9.01 83.98
CA HIS A 329 -31.03 -9.87 82.83
C HIS A 329 -31.70 -9.37 81.54
N GLY A 330 -32.91 -8.80 81.63
CA GLY A 330 -33.57 -8.12 80.52
C GLY A 330 -32.78 -6.92 79.99
N VAL A 331 -32.22 -6.09 80.87
CA VAL A 331 -31.32 -4.98 80.49
C VAL A 331 -30.09 -5.49 79.75
N GLU A 332 -29.43 -6.55 80.24
CA GLU A 332 -28.25 -7.13 79.59
C GLU A 332 -28.57 -7.68 78.18
N ILE A 333 -29.73 -8.29 77.98
CA ILE A 333 -30.17 -8.75 76.66
C ILE A 333 -30.42 -7.56 75.73
N ALA A 334 -31.14 -6.53 76.21
CA ALA A 334 -31.45 -5.35 75.41
C ALA A 334 -30.19 -4.58 75.00
N GLN A 335 -29.20 -4.46 75.89
CA GLN A 335 -27.90 -3.86 75.58
C GLN A 335 -27.14 -4.63 74.50
N ARG A 336 -27.10 -5.97 74.57
CA ARG A 336 -26.48 -6.80 73.52
C ARG A 336 -27.21 -6.71 72.18
N ALA A 337 -28.54 -6.57 72.20
CA ALA A 337 -29.32 -6.33 70.98
C ALA A 337 -28.99 -4.95 70.39
N GLN A 338 -28.84 -3.93 71.23
CA GLN A 338 -28.44 -2.57 70.83
C GLN A 338 -27.05 -2.55 70.17
N GLU A 339 -26.06 -3.24 70.74
CA GLU A 339 -24.74 -3.42 70.12
C GLU A 339 -24.83 -4.14 68.77
N SER A 340 -25.73 -5.12 68.65
CA SER A 340 -25.94 -5.85 67.40
C SER A 340 -26.53 -4.95 66.31
N PHE A 341 -27.49 -4.08 66.65
CA PHE A 341 -28.01 -3.08 65.71
C PHE A 341 -26.95 -2.04 65.31
N ASN A 342 -26.05 -1.61 66.21
CA ASN A 342 -24.91 -0.74 65.86
C ASN A 342 -24.03 -1.39 64.79
N ARG A 343 -23.65 -2.66 64.99
CA ARG A 343 -22.83 -3.40 64.02
C ARG A 343 -23.53 -3.58 62.67
N ILE A 344 -24.84 -3.79 62.67
CA ILE A 344 -25.64 -3.83 61.43
C ILE A 344 -25.56 -2.48 60.72
N ALA A 345 -25.78 -1.37 61.43
CA ALA A 345 -25.73 -0.04 60.84
C ALA A 345 -24.36 0.28 60.21
N GLU A 346 -23.27 -0.05 60.90
CA GLU A 346 -21.89 0.10 60.38
C GLU A 346 -21.65 -0.78 59.13
N SER A 347 -22.09 -2.04 59.16
CA SER A 347 -21.93 -2.96 58.01
C SER A 347 -22.71 -2.47 56.79
N VAL A 348 -23.91 -1.93 57.01
CA VAL A 348 -24.77 -1.39 55.95
C VAL A 348 -24.16 -0.12 55.34
N GLU A 349 -23.48 0.70 56.12
CA GLU A 349 -22.74 1.87 55.63
C GLU A 349 -21.61 1.46 54.67
N GLN A 350 -20.84 0.42 55.01
CA GLN A 350 -19.83 -0.14 54.11
C GLN A 350 -20.43 -0.70 52.81
N VAL A 351 -21.59 -1.36 52.88
CA VAL A 351 -22.30 -1.85 51.68
C VAL A 351 -22.74 -0.67 50.80
N THR A 352 -23.22 0.41 51.41
CA THR A 352 -23.65 1.63 50.70
C THR A 352 -22.49 2.26 49.93
N GLU A 353 -21.31 2.35 50.56
CA GLU A 353 -20.07 2.83 49.91
C GLU A 353 -19.66 1.94 48.74
N LEU A 354 -19.61 0.62 48.93
CA LEU A 354 -19.29 -0.33 47.86
C LEU A 354 -20.28 -0.27 46.70
N MET A 355 -21.57 -0.09 46.96
CA MET A 355 -22.57 0.05 45.89
C MET A 355 -22.38 1.36 45.12
N ALA A 356 -21.98 2.44 45.78
CA ALA A 356 -21.66 3.70 45.10
C ALA A 356 -20.43 3.55 44.18
N GLU A 357 -19.38 2.85 44.65
CA GLU A 357 -18.21 2.53 43.84
C GLU A 357 -18.55 1.67 42.62
N ILE A 358 -19.36 0.61 42.81
CA ILE A 358 -19.81 -0.25 41.69
C ILE A 358 -20.62 0.54 40.67
N ALA A 359 -21.51 1.43 41.12
CA ALA A 359 -22.31 2.25 40.22
C ALA A 359 -21.41 3.20 39.40
N ALA A 360 -20.44 3.85 40.04
CA ALA A 360 -19.48 4.73 39.40
C ALA A 360 -18.61 3.98 38.38
N ALA A 361 -18.00 2.86 38.79
CA ALA A 361 -17.17 2.02 37.94
C ALA A 361 -17.94 1.45 36.74
N SER A 362 -19.20 1.03 36.95
CA SER A 362 -20.05 0.54 35.87
C SER A 362 -20.41 1.64 34.87
N ASN A 363 -20.63 2.88 35.33
CA ASN A 363 -20.87 4.01 34.45
C ASN A 363 -19.60 4.37 33.64
N GLU A 364 -18.42 4.31 34.26
CA GLU A 364 -17.14 4.49 33.57
C GLU A 364 -16.90 3.39 32.52
N GLN A 365 -17.21 2.13 32.83
CA GLN A 365 -17.18 1.03 31.86
C GLN A 365 -18.07 1.31 30.65
N ALA A 366 -19.31 1.76 30.87
CA ALA A 366 -20.21 2.11 29.78
C ALA A 366 -19.63 3.23 28.88
N GLN A 367 -19.00 4.25 29.47
CA GLN A 367 -18.31 5.29 28.70
C GLN A 367 -17.08 4.76 27.95
N GLY A 368 -16.30 3.89 28.57
CA GLY A 368 -15.16 3.23 27.93
C GLY A 368 -15.58 2.41 26.71
N VAL A 369 -16.72 1.71 26.80
CA VAL A 369 -17.30 0.97 25.68
C VAL A 369 -17.77 1.90 24.56
N MET A 370 -18.36 3.05 24.86
CA MET A 370 -18.69 4.05 23.83
C MET A 370 -17.45 4.51 23.06
N HIS A 371 -16.32 4.68 23.75
CA HIS A 371 -15.05 4.99 23.09
C HIS A 371 -14.56 3.84 22.20
N ILE A 372 -14.63 2.60 22.68
CA ILE A 372 -14.30 1.40 21.88
C ILE A 372 -15.15 1.36 20.61
N ASN A 373 -16.46 1.60 20.70
CA ASN A 373 -17.36 1.65 19.54
C ASN A 373 -16.94 2.72 18.52
N SER A 374 -16.50 3.91 18.98
CA SER A 374 -15.98 4.95 18.08
C SER A 374 -14.69 4.52 17.37
N VAL A 375 -13.80 3.79 18.06
CA VAL A 375 -12.58 3.25 17.45
C VAL A 375 -12.89 2.15 16.44
N LEU A 376 -13.86 1.27 16.74
CA LEU A 376 -14.31 0.23 15.82
C LEU A 376 -14.86 0.81 14.51
N GLN A 377 -15.56 1.94 14.56
CA GLN A 377 -16.00 2.64 13.34
C GLN A 377 -14.84 3.13 12.48
N GLN A 378 -13.73 3.56 13.08
CA GLN A 378 -12.52 3.94 12.34
C GLN A 378 -11.84 2.71 11.73
N ILE A 379 -11.80 1.59 12.47
CA ILE A 379 -11.27 0.33 11.94
C ILE A 379 -12.13 -0.15 10.76
N ASP A 380 -13.46 -0.05 10.83
CA ASP A 380 -14.35 -0.40 9.73
C ASP A 380 -14.03 0.41 8.46
N GLN A 381 -13.78 1.72 8.59
CA GLN A 381 -13.33 2.55 7.46
C GLN A 381 -12.00 2.08 6.87
N ILE A 382 -11.02 1.73 7.71
CA ILE A 382 -9.73 1.20 7.26
C ILE A 382 -9.91 -0.14 6.55
N VAL A 383 -10.77 -1.01 7.05
CA VAL A 383 -11.09 -2.30 6.43
C VAL A 383 -11.71 -2.10 5.06
N GLN A 384 -12.67 -1.19 4.92
CA GLN A 384 -13.26 -0.85 3.62
C GLN A 384 -12.22 -0.26 2.65
N GLN A 385 -11.36 0.64 3.13
CA GLN A 385 -10.30 1.23 2.32
C GLN A 385 -9.27 0.18 1.89
N THR A 386 -8.96 -0.78 2.76
CA THR A 386 -8.07 -1.91 2.45
C THR A 386 -8.68 -2.80 1.37
N ALA A 387 -9.98 -3.11 1.45
CA ALA A 387 -10.69 -3.86 0.41
C ALA A 387 -10.68 -3.12 -0.94
N ALA A 388 -10.99 -1.82 -0.94
CA ALA A 388 -10.95 -0.99 -2.15
C ALA A 388 -9.55 -0.92 -2.77
N THR A 389 -8.51 -0.76 -1.93
CA THR A 389 -7.11 -0.70 -2.39
C THR A 389 -6.66 -2.06 -2.93
N ALA A 390 -7.13 -3.16 -2.34
CA ALA A 390 -6.89 -4.51 -2.85
C ALA A 390 -7.50 -4.69 -4.25
N GLU A 391 -8.75 -4.25 -4.45
CA GLU A 391 -9.42 -4.31 -5.75
C GLU A 391 -8.70 -3.45 -6.82
N GLU A 392 -8.28 -2.23 -6.46
CA GLU A 392 -7.51 -1.34 -7.35
C GLU A 392 -6.14 -1.96 -7.73
N ASN A 393 -5.46 -2.58 -6.78
CA ASN A 393 -4.19 -3.27 -7.03
C ASN A 393 -4.36 -4.49 -7.94
N ALA A 394 -5.44 -5.26 -7.76
CA ALA A 394 -5.75 -6.39 -8.64
C ALA A 394 -6.00 -5.91 -10.08
N SER A 395 -6.81 -4.86 -10.25
CA SER A 395 -7.06 -4.23 -11.56
C SER A 395 -5.76 -3.73 -12.21
N SER A 396 -4.90 -3.06 -11.44
CA SER A 396 -3.61 -2.56 -11.94
C SER A 396 -2.68 -3.69 -12.37
N ALA A 397 -2.68 -4.81 -11.64
CA ALA A 397 -1.89 -5.99 -12.00
C ALA A 397 -2.42 -6.69 -13.26
N GLU A 398 -3.73 -6.72 -13.47
CA GLU A 398 -4.33 -7.20 -14.71
C GLU A 398 -3.95 -6.33 -15.91
N GLU A 399 -3.96 -5.00 -15.75
CA GLU A 399 -3.53 -4.07 -16.79
C GLU A 399 -2.04 -4.23 -17.15
N LEU A 400 -1.18 -4.38 -16.15
CA LEU A 400 0.25 -4.68 -16.37
C LEU A 400 0.43 -6.00 -17.12
N SER A 401 -0.35 -7.03 -16.77
CA SER A 401 -0.31 -8.34 -17.44
C SER A 401 -0.75 -8.23 -18.92
N ALA A 402 -1.76 -7.41 -19.20
CA ALA A 402 -2.19 -7.12 -20.57
C ALA A 402 -1.12 -6.36 -21.36
N GLN A 403 -0.46 -5.38 -20.74
CA GLN A 403 0.62 -4.62 -21.38
C GLN A 403 1.85 -5.49 -21.67
N VAL A 404 2.22 -6.39 -20.76
CA VAL A 404 3.24 -7.41 -20.97
C VAL A 404 2.88 -8.29 -22.18
N ALA A 405 1.64 -8.79 -22.26
CA ALA A 405 1.19 -9.61 -23.36
C ALA A 405 1.28 -8.86 -24.71
N HIS A 406 0.92 -7.58 -24.72
CA HIS A 406 1.05 -6.72 -25.90
C HIS A 406 2.52 -6.54 -26.33
N ILE A 407 3.43 -6.28 -25.39
CA ILE A 407 4.86 -6.12 -25.70
C ILE A 407 5.44 -7.46 -26.21
N ARG A 408 5.08 -8.59 -25.60
CA ARG A 408 5.50 -9.92 -26.09
C ARG A 408 5.05 -10.14 -27.53
N GLU A 409 3.82 -9.75 -27.89
CA GLU A 409 3.34 -9.85 -29.27
C GLU A 409 4.15 -8.99 -30.25
N LEU A 410 4.53 -7.77 -29.85
CA LEU A 410 5.40 -6.91 -30.66
C LEU A 410 6.81 -7.51 -30.84
N LEU A 411 7.34 -8.15 -29.80
CA LEU A 411 8.66 -8.79 -29.83
C LEU A 411 8.70 -10.05 -30.70
N LYS A 412 7.59 -10.80 -30.86
CA LYS A 412 7.51 -11.99 -31.72
C LYS A 412 7.88 -11.74 -33.18
N ARG A 413 7.79 -10.50 -33.65
CA ARG A 413 8.25 -10.12 -35.00
C ARG A 413 9.77 -10.32 -35.18
N PHE A 414 10.54 -10.25 -34.11
CA PHE A 414 12.00 -10.32 -34.15
C PHE A 414 12.49 -11.74 -33.84
N LYS A 415 13.40 -12.24 -34.68
CA LYS A 415 14.17 -13.46 -34.41
C LYS A 415 15.44 -13.04 -33.68
N LEU A 416 15.47 -13.32 -32.38
CA LEU A 416 16.60 -13.01 -31.49
C LEU A 416 17.55 -14.19 -31.39
N GLU A 417 18.77 -13.92 -30.95
CA GLU A 417 19.81 -14.93 -30.77
C GLU A 417 19.88 -15.23 -29.27
N GLY A 418 19.84 -16.51 -28.88
CA GLY A 418 19.84 -16.91 -27.47
C GLY A 418 18.48 -16.87 -26.75
N VAL A 419 17.40 -16.49 -27.44
CA VAL A 419 16.01 -16.73 -26.97
C VAL A 419 15.49 -17.94 -27.74
N GLU A 420 15.48 -19.11 -27.10
CA GLU A 420 14.83 -20.29 -27.70
C GLU A 420 13.36 -19.97 -27.96
N ALA A 421 12.90 -20.22 -29.19
CA ALA A 421 11.50 -20.11 -29.53
C ALA A 421 10.71 -21.14 -28.71
N GLN A 422 10.04 -20.68 -27.66
CA GLN A 422 9.08 -21.47 -26.89
C GLN A 422 7.69 -21.42 -27.51
#